data_AF-A0A316NTC6-F1
#
_entry.id   AF-A0A316NTC6-F1
#
_cell.length_a   1.000
_cell.length_b   1.000
_cell.length_c   1.000
_cell.angle_alpha   90.00
_cell.angle_beta   90.00
_cell.angle_gamma   90.00
#
_symmetry.space_group_name_H-M   'P 1'
#
loop_
_entity.id
_entity.type
_entity.pdbx_description
1 polymer ?
#
loop_
_entity_poly.entity_id
_entity_poly.type
_entity_poly.pdbx_seq_one_letter_code
_entity_poly.pdbx_strand_id
1 'polypeptide(L)'
;MSRTGCGFEDVTGSVDLNTGAGLERGDVLLNHVHHTALYIGGGQLVQASINEYGTVTGGQTGDQTGREICTRGYYNYPWDCVLRYTEEEQETERAAEYAAVELPVLQRGDTGEAVRAMQILLRGRGFGVGWYGADGEFGAATEEGLRAFQRVKTEETDGVCGERTWSRLLKG
;
A
#
# COMPACT_ATOMS: atom_id res chain seq x y z
N MET A 1 1.69 9.56 31.05
CA MET A 1 0.26 9.86 30.81
C MET A 1 -0.25 8.77 29.88
N SER A 2 -1.26 8.01 30.30
CA SER A 2 -1.75 6.83 29.60
C SER A 2 -2.40 7.24 28.27
N ARG A 3 -1.75 6.92 27.14
CA ARG A 3 -2.33 7.01 25.79
C ARG A 3 -3.14 5.73 25.56
N THR A 4 -4.40 5.73 25.95
CA THR A 4 -5.40 4.70 25.60
C THR A 4 -6.43 5.33 24.65
N GLY A 5 -5.97 5.85 23.52
CA GLY A 5 -6.81 6.28 22.42
C GLY A 5 -6.81 5.22 21.32
N CYS A 6 -7.90 5.12 20.56
CA CYS A 6 -8.07 4.18 19.43
C CYS A 6 -7.20 4.52 18.19
N GLY A 7 -6.09 5.23 18.38
CA GLY A 7 -5.21 5.74 17.31
C GLY A 7 -5.78 6.90 16.49
N PHE A 8 -7.00 7.37 16.78
CA PHE A 8 -7.63 8.51 16.11
C PHE A 8 -7.72 9.73 17.02
N GLU A 9 -7.46 10.90 16.45
CA GLU A 9 -7.65 12.21 17.05
C GLU A 9 -8.70 13.02 16.29
N ASP A 10 -9.49 13.80 17.02
CA ASP A 10 -10.42 14.76 16.45
C ASP A 10 -9.65 16.01 15.99
N VAL A 11 -9.60 16.21 14.67
CA VAL A 11 -8.91 17.33 14.02
C VAL A 11 -9.88 18.36 13.44
N THR A 12 -11.15 18.33 13.83
CA THR A 12 -12.20 19.19 13.28
C THR A 12 -11.85 20.68 13.35
N GLY A 13 -11.20 21.11 14.44
CA GLY A 13 -10.75 22.49 14.61
C GLY A 13 -9.63 22.94 13.65
N SER A 14 -8.97 22.00 12.98
CA SER A 14 -7.86 22.24 12.04
C SER A 14 -8.30 22.18 10.57
N VAL A 15 -9.59 21.89 10.31
CA VAL A 15 -10.14 21.72 8.97
C VAL A 15 -11.24 22.75 8.72
N ASP A 16 -11.21 23.42 7.57
CA ASP A 16 -12.34 24.23 7.12
C ASP A 16 -13.40 23.34 6.46
N LEU A 17 -14.45 23.01 7.23
CA LEU A 17 -15.56 22.17 6.77
C LEU A 17 -16.43 22.80 5.67
N ASN A 18 -16.23 24.08 5.33
CA ASN A 18 -16.95 24.67 4.19
C ASN A 18 -16.26 24.34 2.87
N THR A 19 -14.94 24.19 2.89
CA THR A 19 -14.12 24.08 1.69
C THR A 19 -13.35 22.76 1.60
N GLY A 20 -13.20 22.05 2.72
CA GLY A 20 -12.36 20.86 2.85
C GLY A 20 -10.87 21.20 2.98
N ALA A 21 -10.51 22.48 3.11
CA ALA A 21 -9.12 22.88 3.31
C ALA A 21 -8.61 22.36 4.66
N GLY A 22 -7.41 21.76 4.67
CA GLY A 22 -6.83 21.11 5.85
C GLY A 22 -7.10 19.61 5.96
N LEU A 23 -7.95 19.04 5.08
CA LEU A 23 -8.12 17.59 5.00
C LEU A 23 -6.87 16.89 4.47
N GLU A 24 -6.50 15.82 5.15
CA GLU A 24 -5.40 14.93 4.80
C GLU A 24 -5.91 13.56 4.41
N ARG A 25 -5.23 12.93 3.44
CA ARG A 25 -5.60 11.60 2.94
C ARG A 25 -5.66 10.62 4.12
N GLY A 26 -6.81 10.00 4.32
CA GLY A 26 -7.08 9.12 5.47
C GLY A 26 -8.03 9.72 6.50
N ASP A 27 -8.30 11.03 6.44
CA ASP A 27 -9.28 11.68 7.32
C ASP A 27 -10.68 11.08 7.13
N VAL A 28 -11.30 10.71 8.24
CA VAL A 28 -12.68 10.21 8.29
C VAL A 28 -13.60 11.34 8.70
N LEU A 29 -14.54 11.70 7.83
CA LEU A 29 -15.56 12.71 8.11
C LEU A 29 -16.83 12.01 8.61
N LEU A 30 -17.35 12.49 9.73
CA LEU A 30 -18.52 11.92 10.38
C LEU A 30 -19.61 12.97 10.55
N ASN A 31 -20.81 12.60 10.16
CA ASN A 31 -22.03 13.10 10.76
C ASN A 31 -22.56 12.00 11.67
N HIS A 32 -22.76 12.29 12.95
CA HIS A 32 -23.08 11.31 14.00
C HIS A 32 -24.39 10.56 13.77
N VAL A 33 -25.24 11.04 12.85
CA VAL A 33 -26.59 10.52 12.65
C VAL A 33 -26.77 9.91 11.26
N HIS A 34 -26.15 10.48 10.23
CA HIS A 34 -26.59 10.25 8.85
C HIS A 34 -25.51 9.82 7.88
N HIS A 35 -24.23 10.13 8.10
CA HIS A 35 -23.25 9.96 7.03
C HIS A 35 -21.81 9.79 7.51
N THR A 36 -21.07 8.99 6.75
CA THR A 36 -19.62 8.82 6.90
C THR A 36 -18.97 8.87 5.53
N ALA A 37 -17.87 9.61 5.43
CA ALA A 37 -17.03 9.64 4.24
C ALA A 37 -15.55 9.57 4.65
N LEU A 38 -14.71 9.08 3.74
CA LEU A 38 -13.26 9.05 3.91
C LEU A 38 -12.62 9.95 2.84
N TYR A 39 -11.73 10.84 3.25
CA TYR A 39 -10.97 11.66 2.33
C TYR A 39 -9.78 10.89 1.75
N ILE A 40 -9.73 10.81 0.43
CA ILE A 40 -8.72 10.00 -0.29
C ILE A 40 -7.59 10.85 -0.90
N GLY A 41 -7.58 12.16 -0.61
CA GLY A 41 -6.65 13.13 -1.19
C GLY A 41 -7.19 13.82 -2.44
N GLY A 42 -6.50 14.86 -2.90
CA GLY A 42 -6.83 15.56 -4.15
C GLY A 42 -8.22 16.20 -4.19
N GLY A 43 -8.81 16.55 -3.04
CA GLY A 43 -10.16 17.10 -2.97
C GLY A 43 -11.26 16.06 -3.15
N GLN A 44 -10.97 14.75 -2.99
CA GLN A 44 -11.94 13.67 -3.22
C GLN A 44 -12.32 12.92 -1.94
N LEU A 45 -13.58 12.49 -1.88
CA LEU A 45 -14.16 11.66 -0.84
C LEU A 45 -14.57 10.31 -1.45
N VAL A 46 -14.39 9.22 -0.70
CA VAL A 46 -15.09 7.94 -0.92
C VAL A 46 -16.17 7.78 0.15
N GLN A 47 -17.35 7.33 -0.25
CA GLN A 47 -18.48 7.24 0.67
C GLN A 47 -19.47 6.14 0.30
N ALA A 48 -20.17 5.65 1.31
CA ALA A 48 -21.40 4.89 1.12
C ALA A 48 -22.58 5.87 0.99
N SER A 49 -23.21 5.89 -0.17
CA SER A 49 -24.33 6.77 -0.50
C SER A 49 -25.66 6.00 -0.51
N ILE A 50 -26.76 6.74 -0.59
CA ILE A 50 -28.12 6.21 -0.72
C ILE A 50 -28.30 5.33 -1.96
N ASN A 51 -29.20 4.34 -1.87
CA ASN A 51 -29.61 3.46 -2.98
C ASN A 51 -30.42 4.22 -4.06
N GLU A 52 -30.92 3.53 -5.09
CA GLU A 52 -31.66 4.18 -6.19
C GLU A 52 -32.98 4.83 -5.75
N TYR A 53 -33.49 4.46 -4.58
CA TYR A 53 -34.69 5.04 -3.97
C TYR A 53 -34.38 6.25 -3.07
N GLY A 54 -33.10 6.61 -2.95
CA GLY A 54 -32.66 7.69 -2.08
C GLY A 54 -32.70 7.33 -0.58
N THR A 55 -32.76 6.04 -0.25
CA THR A 55 -32.77 5.54 1.13
C THR A 55 -31.45 4.84 1.50
N VAL A 56 -31.18 4.74 2.80
CA VAL A 56 -30.03 3.98 3.34
C VAL A 56 -30.39 2.52 3.68
N THR A 57 -31.67 2.15 3.53
CA THR A 57 -32.21 0.81 3.81
C THR A 57 -33.21 0.40 2.72
N GLY A 58 -33.29 -0.90 2.43
CA GLY A 58 -34.30 -1.44 1.51
C GLY A 58 -33.88 -1.52 0.04
N GLY A 59 -32.59 -1.33 -0.27
CA GLY A 59 -32.04 -1.70 -1.58
C GLY A 59 -31.94 -3.23 -1.72
N GLN A 60 -31.94 -3.74 -2.95
CA GLN A 60 -31.91 -5.18 -3.22
C GLN A 60 -30.47 -5.63 -3.49
N THR A 61 -29.89 -6.47 -2.62
CA THR A 61 -28.53 -7.00 -2.84
C THR A 61 -28.31 -7.50 -4.29
N GLY A 62 -27.39 -6.84 -5.01
CA GLY A 62 -27.03 -7.16 -6.40
C GLY A 62 -27.51 -6.15 -7.46
N ASP A 63 -28.21 -5.08 -7.07
CA ASP A 63 -28.71 -4.02 -7.96
C ASP A 63 -27.78 -2.80 -8.08
N GLN A 64 -26.64 -2.79 -7.38
CA GLN A 64 -25.80 -1.61 -7.24
C GLN A 64 -25.48 -0.91 -8.58
N THR A 65 -25.92 0.34 -8.68
CA THR A 65 -25.77 1.21 -9.85
C THR A 65 -24.44 1.95 -9.90
N GLY A 66 -23.54 1.67 -8.94
CA GLY A 66 -22.24 2.32 -8.81
C GLY A 66 -22.32 3.69 -8.12
N ARG A 67 -23.46 4.01 -7.49
CA ARG A 67 -23.64 5.20 -6.65
C ARG A 67 -23.62 4.89 -5.16
N GLU A 68 -23.95 3.66 -4.79
CA GLU A 68 -24.08 3.19 -3.40
C GLU A 68 -22.72 3.22 -2.69
N ILE A 69 -21.63 2.92 -3.39
CA ILE A 69 -20.26 3.28 -2.99
C ILE A 69 -19.67 4.08 -4.14
N CYS A 70 -19.31 5.35 -3.90
CA CYS A 70 -18.75 6.19 -4.95
C CYS A 70 -17.64 7.10 -4.45
N THR A 71 -16.81 7.53 -5.39
CA THR A 71 -15.89 8.65 -5.19
C THR A 71 -16.49 9.92 -5.79
N ARG A 72 -16.36 11.04 -5.07
CA ARG A 72 -16.82 12.34 -5.53
C ARG A 72 -15.93 13.45 -5.01
N GLY A 73 -16.00 14.62 -5.65
CA GLY A 73 -15.38 15.82 -5.11
C GLY A 73 -15.95 16.15 -3.72
N TYR A 74 -15.10 16.72 -2.87
CA TYR A 74 -15.48 17.23 -1.57
C TYR A 74 -16.71 18.13 -1.68
N TYR A 75 -17.59 18.03 -0.68
CA TYR A 75 -18.77 18.86 -0.58
C TYR A 75 -19.03 19.17 0.89
N ASN A 76 -19.50 20.40 1.13
CA ASN A 76 -19.94 20.81 2.45
C ASN A 76 -21.23 20.06 2.80
N TYR A 77 -21.13 19.22 3.81
CA TYR A 77 -22.23 18.51 4.47
C TYR A 77 -22.15 18.91 5.96
N PRO A 78 -23.22 18.80 6.76
CA PRO A 78 -23.15 19.05 8.21
C PRO A 78 -22.28 18.00 8.92
N TRP A 79 -20.97 18.07 8.72
CA TRP A 79 -19.98 17.24 9.38
C TRP A 79 -19.89 17.66 10.86
N ASP A 80 -20.03 16.70 11.76
CA ASP A 80 -19.89 16.91 13.20
C ASP A 80 -18.42 16.84 13.61
N CYS A 81 -17.65 15.92 13.00
CA CYS A 81 -16.22 15.85 13.24
C CYS A 81 -15.41 15.25 12.08
N VAL A 82 -14.10 15.48 12.14
CA VAL A 82 -13.07 14.86 11.31
C VAL A 82 -12.10 14.12 12.21
N LEU A 83 -11.99 12.81 12.01
CA LEU A 83 -11.06 11.96 12.73
C LEU A 83 -9.84 11.66 11.87
N ARG A 84 -8.65 11.89 12.41
CA ARG A 84 -7.37 11.58 11.78
C ARG A 84 -6.67 10.49 12.55
N TYR A 85 -6.16 9.48 11.85
CA TYR A 85 -5.30 8.47 12.45
C TYR A 85 -3.92 9.07 12.70
N THR A 86 -3.40 8.98 13.94
CA THR A 86 -2.14 9.63 14.37
C THR A 86 -1.08 8.65 14.88
N GLU A 87 -1.35 7.34 14.82
CA GLU A 87 -0.35 6.32 15.13
C GLU A 87 0.62 6.13 13.95
N GLU A 88 1.59 7.03 13.82
CA GLU A 88 2.72 6.90 12.89
C GLU A 88 3.90 6.09 13.47
N GLU A 89 3.97 5.91 14.79
CA GLU A 89 5.19 5.44 15.47
C GLU A 89 5.49 3.94 15.25
N GLN A 90 4.50 3.08 14.99
CA GLN A 90 4.74 1.64 14.81
C GLN A 90 5.02 1.22 13.36
N GLU A 91 4.57 1.99 12.37
CA GLU A 91 4.72 1.61 10.96
C GLU A 91 6.12 1.95 10.44
N THR A 92 6.75 3.02 10.94
CA THR A 92 8.15 3.35 10.63
C THR A 92 9.13 2.43 11.33
N GLU A 93 8.90 2.05 12.59
CA GLU A 93 9.76 1.09 13.30
C GLU A 93 9.64 -0.32 12.72
N ARG A 94 8.42 -0.76 12.38
CA ARG A 94 8.21 -2.07 11.75
C ARG A 94 8.73 -2.08 10.32
N ALA A 95 8.50 -1.04 9.51
CA ALA A 95 9.11 -0.92 8.18
C ALA A 95 10.64 -0.81 8.24
N ALA A 96 11.20 -0.15 9.27
CA ALA A 96 12.64 -0.11 9.51
C ALA A 96 13.18 -1.46 9.99
N GLU A 97 12.43 -2.23 10.79
CA GLU A 97 12.77 -3.60 11.19
C GLU A 97 12.79 -4.54 9.97
N TYR A 98 11.83 -4.41 9.05
CA TYR A 98 11.84 -5.12 7.76
C TYR A 98 12.92 -4.60 6.80
N ALA A 99 13.30 -3.32 6.87
CA ALA A 99 14.41 -2.75 6.08
C ALA A 99 15.79 -3.05 6.67
N ALA A 100 15.87 -3.38 7.97
CA ALA A 100 17.07 -3.79 8.68
C ALA A 100 17.31 -5.31 8.61
N VAL A 101 16.42 -6.07 7.96
CA VAL A 101 16.77 -7.41 7.49
C VAL A 101 17.89 -7.24 6.47
N GLU A 102 19.13 -7.45 6.91
CA GLU A 102 20.27 -7.55 6.01
C GLU A 102 19.98 -8.66 5.00
N LEU A 103 19.65 -8.26 3.77
CA LEU A 103 19.39 -9.20 2.71
C LEU A 103 20.72 -9.91 2.39
N PRO A 104 20.75 -11.25 2.45
CA PRO A 104 21.98 -11.99 2.26
C PRO A 104 22.53 -11.74 0.86
N VAL A 105 23.86 -11.70 0.75
CA VAL A 105 24.53 -11.76 -0.55
C VAL A 105 24.31 -13.16 -1.11
N LEU A 106 23.63 -13.25 -2.25
CA LEU A 106 23.36 -14.53 -2.91
C LEU A 106 24.19 -14.70 -4.16
N GLN A 107 24.71 -15.89 -4.37
CA GLN A 107 25.46 -16.29 -5.55
C GLN A 107 25.14 -17.72 -5.97
N ARG A 108 25.61 -18.12 -7.14
CA ARG A 108 25.41 -19.48 -7.66
C ARG A 108 25.91 -20.53 -6.67
N GLY A 109 25.07 -21.53 -6.43
CA GLY A 109 25.30 -22.59 -5.45
C GLY A 109 24.56 -22.39 -4.13
N ASP A 110 24.09 -21.17 -3.84
CA ASP A 110 23.29 -20.91 -2.65
C ASP A 110 21.88 -21.52 -2.77
N THR A 111 21.30 -21.86 -1.64
CA THR A 111 19.94 -22.41 -1.55
C THR A 111 19.15 -21.79 -0.39
N GLY A 112 17.82 -21.84 -0.48
CA GLY A 112 16.90 -21.46 0.59
C GLY A 112 15.92 -20.34 0.23
N GLU A 113 15.19 -19.86 1.23
CA GLU A 113 14.08 -18.92 1.04
C GLU A 113 14.51 -17.57 0.46
N ALA A 114 15.72 -17.10 0.77
CA ALA A 114 16.24 -15.87 0.19
C ALA A 114 16.44 -16.01 -1.34
N VAL A 115 16.97 -17.15 -1.80
CA VAL A 115 17.10 -17.45 -3.23
C VAL A 115 15.74 -17.54 -3.90
N ARG A 116 14.78 -18.20 -3.23
CA ARG A 116 13.40 -18.29 -3.71
C ARG A 116 12.75 -16.92 -3.87
N ALA A 117 12.92 -16.04 -2.88
CA ALA A 117 12.41 -14.67 -2.92
C ALA A 117 13.03 -13.88 -4.08
N MET A 118 14.35 -13.96 -4.26
CA MET A 118 15.04 -13.34 -5.40
C MET A 118 14.48 -13.85 -6.74
N GLN A 119 14.29 -15.16 -6.89
CA GLN A 119 13.74 -15.76 -8.11
C GLN A 119 12.31 -15.29 -8.42
N ILE A 120 11.46 -15.15 -7.40
CA ILE A 120 10.10 -14.60 -7.54
C ILE A 120 10.17 -13.16 -8.05
N LEU A 121 11.04 -12.33 -7.46
CA LEU A 121 11.18 -10.92 -7.84
C LEU A 121 11.74 -10.75 -9.26
N LEU A 122 12.69 -11.58 -9.66
CA LEU A 122 13.21 -11.62 -11.03
C LEU A 122 12.12 -11.97 -12.03
N ARG A 123 11.34 -13.02 -11.74
CA ARG A 123 10.21 -13.44 -12.58
C ARG A 123 9.14 -12.36 -12.69
N GLY A 124 8.79 -11.72 -11.58
CA GLY A 124 7.83 -10.62 -11.56
C GLY A 124 8.27 -9.43 -12.44
N ARG A 125 9.57 -9.29 -12.68
CA ARG A 125 10.16 -8.29 -13.58
C ARG A 125 10.39 -8.79 -15.01
N GLY A 126 9.94 -9.99 -15.34
CA GLY A 126 10.04 -10.57 -16.68
C GLY A 126 11.38 -11.27 -16.96
N PHE A 127 12.23 -11.48 -15.95
CA PHE A 127 13.48 -12.21 -16.11
C PHE A 127 13.28 -13.70 -15.76
N GLY A 128 13.68 -14.58 -16.69
CA GLY A 128 13.56 -16.03 -16.51
C GLY A 128 14.57 -16.55 -15.49
N VAL A 129 14.16 -17.53 -14.68
CA VAL A 129 15.00 -18.21 -13.67
C VAL A 129 15.11 -19.71 -13.92
N GLY A 130 14.91 -20.12 -15.17
CA GLY A 130 14.88 -21.51 -15.59
C GLY A 130 13.51 -22.19 -15.48
N TRP A 131 13.49 -23.47 -15.83
CA TRP A 131 12.29 -24.29 -15.95
C TRP A 131 11.58 -24.56 -14.62
N TYR A 132 12.37 -24.89 -13.58
CA TYR A 132 11.85 -25.22 -12.24
C TYR A 132 11.33 -24.00 -11.49
N GLY A 133 11.80 -22.82 -11.87
CA GLY A 133 11.22 -21.58 -11.42
C GLY A 133 11.80 -21.05 -10.13
N ALA A 134 10.94 -20.59 -9.21
CA ALA A 134 11.36 -20.15 -7.89
C ALA A 134 11.42 -21.36 -6.95
N ASP A 135 12.41 -22.22 -7.18
CA ASP A 135 12.67 -23.47 -6.46
C ASP A 135 13.55 -23.28 -5.21
N GLY A 136 14.14 -22.10 -5.04
CA GLY A 136 15.07 -21.81 -3.95
C GLY A 136 16.48 -22.32 -4.20
N GLU A 137 16.83 -22.72 -5.42
CA GLU A 137 18.18 -23.14 -5.81
C GLU A 137 18.82 -22.14 -6.78
N PHE A 138 19.97 -21.58 -6.40
CA PHE A 138 20.68 -20.63 -7.24
C PHE A 138 21.53 -21.41 -8.26
N GLY A 139 20.87 -21.97 -9.27
CA GLY A 139 21.49 -22.64 -10.41
C GLY A 139 21.94 -21.70 -11.53
N ALA A 140 22.50 -22.28 -12.61
CA ALA A 140 22.98 -21.54 -13.76
C ALA A 140 21.90 -20.70 -14.46
N ALA A 141 20.66 -21.21 -14.52
CA ALA A 141 19.55 -20.49 -15.13
C ALA A 141 19.11 -19.28 -14.29
N THR A 142 19.15 -19.39 -12.96
CA THR A 142 18.93 -18.26 -12.04
C THR A 142 20.03 -17.21 -12.19
N GLU A 143 21.28 -17.63 -12.35
CA GLU A 143 22.42 -16.72 -12.60
C GLU A 143 22.27 -15.95 -13.91
N GLU A 144 21.85 -16.63 -14.98
CA GLU A 144 21.61 -15.99 -16.28
C GLU A 144 20.48 -14.96 -16.19
N GLY A 145 19.39 -15.29 -15.51
CA GLY A 145 18.28 -14.37 -15.23
C GLY A 145 18.71 -13.16 -14.41
N LEU A 146 19.52 -13.37 -13.38
CA LEU A 146 20.05 -12.29 -12.54
C LEU A 146 20.98 -11.37 -13.33
N ARG A 147 21.89 -11.93 -14.14
CA ARG A 147 22.77 -11.13 -15.00
C ARG A 147 21.98 -10.35 -16.04
N ALA A 148 20.92 -10.93 -16.61
CA ALA A 148 20.03 -10.22 -17.53
C ALA A 148 19.32 -9.04 -16.83
N PHE A 149 18.83 -9.25 -15.60
CA PHE A 149 18.26 -8.17 -14.78
C PHE A 149 19.27 -7.07 -14.49
N GLN A 150 20.47 -7.44 -14.05
CA GLN A 150 21.55 -6.52 -13.74
C GLN A 150 21.94 -5.66 -14.95
N ARG A 151 22.10 -6.25 -16.14
CA ARG A 151 22.37 -5.49 -17.37
C ARG A 151 21.35 -4.40 -17.69
N VAL A 152 20.11 -4.59 -17.26
CA VAL A 152 19.00 -3.65 -17.54
C VAL A 152 18.84 -2.63 -16.41
N LYS A 153 19.14 -3.01 -15.15
CA LYS A 153 18.73 -2.25 -13.96
C LYS A 153 19.87 -1.82 -13.03
N THR A 154 21.10 -2.28 -13.27
CA THR A 154 22.31 -1.93 -12.51
C THR A 154 23.47 -1.57 -13.45
N GLU A 155 24.53 -0.97 -12.88
CA GLU A 155 25.77 -0.65 -13.62
C GLU A 155 26.76 -1.83 -13.63
N GLU A 156 26.67 -2.71 -12.63
CA GLU A 156 27.51 -3.89 -12.45
C GLU A 156 26.72 -5.16 -12.80
N THR A 157 27.33 -6.09 -13.54
CA THR A 157 26.76 -7.41 -13.91
C THR A 157 27.70 -8.51 -13.44
N ASP A 158 27.80 -8.68 -12.14
CA ASP A 158 28.66 -9.68 -11.49
C ASP A 158 27.99 -11.05 -11.33
N GLY A 159 26.66 -11.13 -11.48
CA GLY A 159 25.87 -12.34 -11.23
C GLY A 159 25.68 -12.65 -9.75
N VAL A 160 25.90 -11.67 -8.87
CA VAL A 160 25.73 -11.76 -7.42
C VAL A 160 24.60 -10.83 -6.98
N CYS A 161 23.67 -11.34 -6.16
CA CYS A 161 22.59 -10.52 -5.62
C CYS A 161 23.05 -9.89 -4.30
N GLY A 162 23.74 -8.76 -4.41
CA GLY A 162 24.11 -7.92 -3.27
C GLY A 162 23.07 -6.82 -2.99
N GLU A 163 23.37 -5.96 -2.00
CA GLU A 163 22.50 -4.86 -1.55
C GLU A 163 21.95 -3.99 -2.70
N ARG A 164 22.81 -3.68 -3.70
CA ARG A 164 22.41 -2.88 -4.87
C ARG A 164 21.38 -3.62 -5.73
N THR A 165 21.58 -4.91 -5.96
CA THR A 165 20.67 -5.74 -6.75
C THR A 165 19.35 -5.94 -6.01
N TRP A 166 19.41 -6.22 -4.70
CA TRP A 166 18.24 -6.28 -3.82
C TRP A 166 17.44 -4.98 -3.83
N SER A 167 18.11 -3.84 -3.70
CA SER A 167 17.46 -2.52 -3.76
C SER A 167 16.68 -2.31 -5.06
N ARG A 168 17.20 -2.79 -6.20
CA ARG A 168 16.51 -2.71 -7.50
C ARG A 168 15.40 -3.76 -7.66
N LEU A 169 15.52 -4.91 -7.01
CA LEU A 169 14.48 -5.94 -6.97
C LEU A 169 13.31 -5.57 -6.02
N LEU A 170 13.54 -4.72 -5.04
CA LEU A 170 12.50 -4.29 -4.11
C LEU A 170 11.84 -2.98 -4.53
N LYS A 171 12.59 -2.06 -5.14
CA LYS A 171 12.04 -0.81 -5.69
C LYS A 171 11.41 -1.08 -7.06
N GLY A 172 10.09 -0.90 -7.15
CA GLY A 172 9.28 -1.01 -8.38
C GLY A 172 9.51 0.16 -9.32
#